data_AF-A0A9D5TA15-F1
#
_entry.id   AF-A0A9D5TA15-F1
#
_cell.length_a   1.000
_cell.length_b   1.000
_cell.length_c   1.000
_cell.angle_alpha   90.00
_cell.angle_beta   90.00
_cell.angle_gamma   90.00
#
_symmetry.space_group_name_H-M   'P 1'
#
loop_
_entity.id
_entity.type
_entity.pdbx_description
1 polymer ?
#
loop_
_entity_poly.entity_id
_entity_poly.type
_entity_poly.pdbx_seq_one_letter_code
_entity_poly.pdbx_strand_id
1 'polypeptide(L)'
;MKRKNIITIVLAILGAIILFIGVPLIINECYKANRGYITVWDGADVLGYYGTILGAAIAVLTLVATIAFTKKQIQRESYLRAETDKLSKLESIFLGILDSINPIETLKNVMDNGFSDPTKAINILQKYQLNCKTANDRLNAHLNMSDYPKFKVIIDSIANIAEEFVNISQGEIDQYSNLLLWTHRETAIKMLRNEEILPGSFSFQAIAFSKDVLEKTKDIDYVDIEKAIAQLNEEFIKAYETKFRSLLQLNGSTFEEVNAEVQQRADEILRLRRK
;
A
#
# COMPACT_ATOMS: atom_id res chain seq x y z
N MET A 1 20.24 -36.34 14.31
CA MET A 1 19.93 -36.92 12.98
C MET A 1 18.72 -37.85 13.10
N LYS A 2 17.65 -37.61 12.34
CA LYS A 2 16.41 -38.43 12.42
C LYS A 2 16.70 -39.88 11.98
N ARG A 3 16.16 -40.90 12.68
CA ARG A 3 16.34 -42.35 12.38
C ARG A 3 16.17 -42.73 10.90
N LYS A 4 15.29 -42.02 10.16
CA LYS A 4 15.13 -42.20 8.71
C LYS A 4 16.43 -41.97 7.92
N ASN A 5 17.22 -40.95 8.25
CA ASN A 5 18.44 -40.62 7.51
C ASN A 5 19.53 -41.70 7.68
N ILE A 6 19.60 -42.37 8.85
CA ILE A 6 20.62 -43.41 9.12
C ILE A 6 20.35 -44.66 8.29
N ILE A 7 19.09 -45.09 8.21
CA ILE A 7 18.69 -46.27 7.42
C ILE A 7 18.95 -46.05 5.92
N THR A 8 18.66 -44.84 5.41
CA THR A 8 18.93 -44.48 4.00
C THR A 8 20.44 -44.49 3.69
N ILE A 9 21.28 -44.06 4.63
CA ILE A 9 22.74 -44.06 4.46
C ILE A 9 23.29 -45.50 4.44
N VAL A 10 22.83 -46.37 5.35
CA VAL A 10 23.28 -47.77 5.39
C VAL A 10 22.90 -48.53 4.12
N LEU A 11 21.68 -48.33 3.61
CA LEU A 11 21.24 -48.91 2.33
C LEU A 11 22.04 -48.40 1.13
N ALA A 12 22.37 -47.10 1.11
CA ALA A 12 23.20 -46.52 0.05
C ALA A 12 24.63 -47.10 0.04
N ILE A 13 25.22 -47.30 1.22
CA ILE A 13 26.55 -47.93 1.37
C ILE A 13 26.53 -49.38 0.90
N LEU A 14 25.51 -50.16 1.30
CA LEU A 14 25.38 -51.56 0.89
C LEU A 14 25.19 -51.69 -0.63
N GLY A 15 24.37 -50.81 -1.22
CA GLY A 15 24.19 -50.73 -2.68
C GLY A 15 25.47 -50.36 -3.42
N ALA A 16 26.27 -49.43 -2.89
CA ALA A 16 27.56 -49.08 -3.46
C ALA A 16 28.54 -50.27 -3.42
N ILE A 17 28.61 -51.02 -2.32
CA ILE A 17 29.47 -52.21 -2.21
C ILE A 17 29.10 -53.25 -3.28
N ILE A 18 27.80 -53.51 -3.48
CA ILE A 18 27.32 -54.44 -4.50
C ILE A 18 27.63 -53.93 -5.91
N LEU A 19 27.48 -52.63 -6.17
CA LEU A 19 27.78 -52.03 -7.47
C LEU A 19 29.27 -52.08 -7.82
N PHE A 20 30.14 -51.72 -6.89
CA PHE A 20 31.58 -51.62 -7.13
C PHE A 20 32.31 -52.97 -7.06
N ILE A 21 31.83 -53.92 -6.24
CA ILE A 21 32.51 -55.21 -6.00
C ILE A 21 31.67 -56.38 -6.49
N GLY A 22 30.36 -56.36 -6.21
CA GLY A 22 29.45 -57.46 -6.54
C GLY A 22 29.22 -57.63 -8.04
N VAL A 23 28.96 -56.56 -8.78
CA VAL A 23 28.68 -56.62 -10.23
C VAL A 23 29.89 -57.13 -11.03
N PRO A 24 31.13 -56.64 -10.83
CA PRO A 24 32.31 -57.20 -11.50
C PRO A 24 32.54 -58.69 -11.18
N LEU A 25 32.33 -59.10 -9.91
CA LEU A 25 32.45 -60.51 -9.51
C LEU A 25 31.39 -61.39 -10.16
N ILE A 26 30.13 -60.95 -10.20
CA ILE A 26 29.01 -61.70 -10.81
C ILE A 26 29.23 -61.83 -12.31
N ILE A 27 29.63 -60.75 -13.00
CA ILE A 27 29.92 -60.80 -14.43
C ILE A 27 31.06 -61.81 -14.68
N ASN A 28 32.16 -61.71 -13.93
CA ASN A 28 33.28 -62.63 -14.06
C ASN A 28 32.88 -64.09 -13.76
N GLU A 29 31.97 -64.34 -12.82
CA GLU A 29 31.43 -65.67 -12.51
C GLU A 29 30.50 -66.20 -13.62
N CYS A 30 29.66 -65.34 -14.22
CA CYS A 30 28.76 -65.71 -15.32
C CYS A 30 29.51 -66.10 -16.60
N TYR A 31 30.72 -65.59 -16.82
CA TYR A 31 31.58 -66.00 -17.94
C TYR A 31 32.28 -67.36 -17.72
N LYS A 32 32.18 -67.98 -16.55
CA LYS A 32 32.75 -69.32 -16.25
C LYS A 32 31.95 -70.49 -16.82
N ALA A 33 31.17 -70.30 -17.88
CA ALA A 33 30.64 -71.41 -18.65
C ALA A 33 31.79 -72.15 -19.36
N ASN A 34 32.47 -73.01 -18.59
CA ASN A 34 33.32 -74.13 -18.98
C ASN A 34 34.86 -74.00 -19.04
N ARG A 35 35.54 -72.92 -18.59
CA ARG A 35 37.01 -72.92 -18.27
C ARG A 35 37.35 -71.92 -17.15
N GLY A 36 38.31 -72.25 -16.30
CA GLY A 36 38.64 -71.57 -15.03
C GLY A 36 38.98 -70.06 -15.09
N TYR A 37 39.25 -69.46 -13.93
CA TYR A 37 39.45 -68.00 -13.72
C TYR A 37 40.47 -67.37 -14.69
N ILE A 38 39.97 -66.90 -15.84
CA ILE A 38 40.66 -65.97 -16.73
C ILE A 38 39.85 -64.69 -16.64
N THR A 39 40.48 -63.59 -16.22
CA THR A 39 39.82 -62.27 -16.16
C THR A 39 39.43 -61.86 -17.58
N VAL A 40 38.13 -61.89 -17.88
CA VAL A 40 37.59 -61.65 -19.24
C VAL A 40 37.61 -60.15 -19.61
N TRP A 41 37.70 -59.27 -18.61
CA TRP A 41 37.70 -57.83 -18.83
C TRP A 41 39.10 -57.32 -19.15
N ASP A 42 39.26 -56.68 -20.30
CA ASP A 42 40.45 -55.90 -20.59
C ASP A 42 40.48 -54.64 -19.71
N GLY A 43 41.65 -54.02 -19.53
CA GLY A 43 41.79 -52.78 -18.76
C GLY A 43 40.86 -51.67 -19.27
N ALA A 44 40.56 -51.67 -20.56
CA ALA A 44 39.59 -50.78 -21.19
C ALA A 44 38.14 -51.02 -20.72
N ASP A 45 37.73 -52.27 -20.54
CA ASP A 45 36.36 -52.63 -20.11
C ASP A 45 36.10 -52.25 -18.65
N VAL A 46 37.10 -52.47 -17.78
CA VAL A 46 37.05 -52.07 -16.37
C VAL A 46 36.94 -50.56 -16.23
N LEU A 47 37.78 -49.82 -16.97
CA LEU A 47 37.78 -48.37 -16.96
C LEU A 47 36.45 -47.81 -17.53
N GLY A 48 35.91 -48.43 -18.58
CA GLY A 48 34.62 -48.09 -19.17
C GLY A 48 33.45 -48.26 -18.19
N TYR A 49 33.42 -49.36 -17.44
CA TYR A 49 32.38 -49.60 -16.42
C TYR A 49 32.38 -48.54 -15.32
N TYR A 50 33.55 -48.26 -14.72
CA TYR A 50 33.65 -47.24 -13.68
C TYR A 50 33.43 -45.82 -14.22
N GLY A 51 33.85 -45.54 -15.46
CA GLY A 51 33.54 -44.29 -16.16
C GLY A 51 32.03 -44.08 -16.31
N THR A 52 31.30 -45.14 -16.67
CA THR A 52 29.82 -45.10 -16.79
C THR A 52 29.14 -44.88 -15.43
N ILE A 53 29.60 -45.56 -14.37
CA ILE A 53 29.07 -45.38 -13.00
C ILE A 53 29.34 -43.96 -12.50
N LEU A 54 30.55 -43.46 -12.69
CA LEU A 54 30.93 -42.12 -12.28
C LEU A 54 30.12 -41.06 -13.04
N GLY A 55 29.96 -41.24 -14.36
CA GLY A 55 29.11 -40.40 -15.19
C GLY A 55 27.65 -40.39 -14.73
N ALA A 56 27.09 -41.57 -14.42
CA ALA A 56 25.75 -41.70 -13.87
C ALA A 56 25.61 -41.01 -12.50
N ALA A 57 26.61 -41.16 -11.62
CA ALA A 57 26.62 -40.49 -10.31
C ALA A 57 26.66 -38.97 -10.43
N ILE A 58 27.50 -38.43 -11.32
CA ILE A 58 27.57 -36.99 -11.61
C ILE A 58 26.24 -36.49 -12.19
N ALA A 59 25.62 -37.23 -13.10
CA ALA A 59 24.32 -36.88 -13.66
C ALA A 59 23.22 -36.81 -12.60
N VAL A 60 23.16 -37.80 -11.70
CA VAL A 60 22.20 -37.81 -10.58
C VAL A 60 22.47 -36.66 -9.61
N LEU A 61 23.73 -36.41 -9.23
CA LEU A 61 24.10 -35.29 -8.36
C LEU A 61 23.71 -33.94 -8.98
N THR A 62 23.97 -33.77 -10.27
CA THR A 62 23.61 -32.57 -11.02
C THR A 62 22.10 -32.39 -11.05
N LEU A 63 21.33 -33.46 -11.32
CA LEU A 63 19.88 -33.40 -11.32
C LEU A 63 19.32 -33.01 -9.95
N VAL A 64 19.84 -33.60 -8.87
CA VAL A 64 19.43 -33.26 -7.49
C VAL A 64 19.75 -31.81 -7.16
N ALA A 65 20.95 -31.34 -7.50
CA ALA A 65 21.35 -29.95 -7.31
C ALA A 65 20.45 -28.98 -8.09
N THR A 66 20.15 -29.29 -9.36
CA THR A 66 19.24 -28.51 -10.21
C THR A 66 17.85 -28.46 -9.60
N ILE A 67 17.25 -29.59 -9.21
CA ILE A 67 15.92 -29.61 -8.59
C ILE A 67 15.89 -28.78 -7.30
N ALA A 68 16.93 -28.88 -6.47
CA ALA A 68 17.02 -28.11 -5.23
C ALA A 68 17.11 -26.60 -5.50
N PHE A 69 17.89 -26.20 -6.50
CA PHE A 69 18.00 -24.81 -6.94
C PHE A 69 16.69 -24.29 -7.54
N THR A 70 16.09 -25.02 -8.50
CA THR A 70 14.80 -24.68 -9.11
C THR A 70 13.71 -24.51 -8.06
N LYS A 71 13.66 -25.40 -7.05
CA LYS A 71 12.70 -25.28 -5.96
C LYS A 71 12.89 -23.99 -5.17
N LYS A 72 14.12 -23.62 -4.84
CA LYS A 72 14.41 -22.34 -4.14
C LYS A 72 14.09 -21.13 -5.00
N GLN A 73 14.39 -21.19 -6.29
CA GLN A 73 14.07 -20.13 -7.23
C GLN A 73 12.55 -19.91 -7.31
N ILE A 74 11.76 -20.98 -7.45
CA ILE A 74 10.28 -20.91 -7.42
C ILE A 74 9.78 -20.32 -6.09
N GLN A 75 10.39 -20.71 -4.96
CA GLN A 75 10.03 -20.15 -3.65
C GLN A 75 10.31 -18.65 -3.56
N ARG A 76 11.46 -18.18 -4.06
CA ARG A 76 11.78 -16.75 -4.14
C ARG A 76 10.79 -16.01 -5.04
N GLU A 77 10.56 -16.51 -6.25
CA GLU A 77 9.67 -15.86 -7.21
C GLU A 77 8.23 -15.80 -6.71
N SER A 78 7.72 -16.87 -6.09
CA SER A 78 6.38 -16.88 -5.51
C SER A 78 6.26 -15.92 -4.32
N TYR A 79 7.28 -15.85 -3.45
CA TYR A 79 7.32 -14.87 -2.35
C TYR A 79 7.35 -13.43 -2.88
N LEU A 80 8.22 -13.13 -3.84
CA LEU A 80 8.32 -11.81 -4.46
C LEU A 80 6.99 -11.39 -5.08
N ARG A 81 6.39 -12.25 -5.91
CA ARG A 81 5.09 -11.96 -6.54
C ARG A 81 4.02 -11.66 -5.51
N ALA A 82 3.89 -12.50 -4.48
CA ALA A 82 2.88 -12.31 -3.45
C ALA A 82 3.04 -10.99 -2.68
N GLU A 83 4.28 -10.63 -2.31
CA GLU A 83 4.52 -9.43 -1.54
C GLU A 83 4.46 -8.16 -2.41
N THR A 84 4.93 -8.20 -3.66
CA THR A 84 4.77 -7.09 -4.62
C THR A 84 3.29 -6.85 -4.97
N ASP A 85 2.49 -7.90 -5.16
CA ASP A 85 1.05 -7.77 -5.39
C ASP A 85 0.32 -7.16 -4.18
N LYS A 86 0.76 -7.50 -2.97
CA LYS A 86 0.23 -6.92 -1.73
C LYS A 86 0.63 -5.45 -1.60
N LEU A 87 1.90 -5.12 -1.84
CA LEU A 87 2.42 -3.75 -1.75
C LEU A 87 1.79 -2.83 -2.81
N SER A 88 1.63 -3.29 -4.04
CA SER A 88 0.97 -2.49 -5.10
C SER A 88 -0.49 -2.17 -4.78
N LYS A 89 -1.23 -3.12 -4.20
CA LYS A 89 -2.60 -2.86 -3.70
C LYS A 89 -2.59 -1.82 -2.58
N LEU A 90 -1.65 -1.94 -1.65
CA LEU A 90 -1.52 -0.99 -0.55
C LEU A 90 -1.14 0.40 -1.08
N GLU A 91 -0.20 0.50 -2.00
CA GLU A 91 0.20 1.75 -2.65
C GLU A 91 -0.98 2.41 -3.35
N SER A 92 -1.80 1.64 -4.07
CA SER A 92 -3.04 2.16 -4.68
C SER A 92 -4.02 2.71 -3.64
N ILE A 93 -4.14 2.10 -2.47
CA ILE A 93 -5.00 2.58 -1.38
C ILE A 93 -4.45 3.88 -0.80
N PHE A 94 -3.14 3.94 -0.54
CA PHE A 94 -2.47 5.15 -0.06
C PHE A 94 -2.64 6.30 -1.06
N LEU A 95 -2.40 6.06 -2.35
CA LEU A 95 -2.59 7.06 -3.41
C LEU A 95 -4.05 7.54 -3.49
N GLY A 96 -5.03 6.63 -3.41
CA GLY A 96 -6.44 7.02 -3.38
C GLY A 96 -6.81 7.88 -2.16
N ILE A 97 -6.17 7.64 -1.02
CA ILE A 97 -6.38 8.45 0.19
C ILE A 97 -5.68 9.81 0.09
N LEU A 98 -4.44 9.85 -0.41
CA LEU A 98 -3.73 11.09 -0.69
C LEU A 98 -4.50 11.96 -1.69
N ASP A 99 -5.09 11.37 -2.72
CA ASP A 99 -5.96 12.05 -3.66
C ASP A 99 -7.21 12.61 -2.97
N SER A 100 -7.85 11.83 -2.10
CA SER A 100 -9.06 12.26 -1.38
C SER A 100 -8.85 13.41 -0.38
N ILE A 101 -7.65 13.54 0.18
CA ILE A 101 -7.30 14.64 1.10
C ILE A 101 -6.65 15.82 0.36
N ASN A 102 -6.36 15.69 -0.94
CA ASN A 102 -5.75 16.75 -1.73
C ASN A 102 -6.71 17.96 -1.81
N PRO A 103 -6.31 19.14 -1.30
CA PRO A 103 -7.22 20.28 -1.24
C PRO A 103 -7.44 20.97 -2.60
N ILE A 104 -6.57 20.73 -3.58
CA ILE A 104 -6.53 21.55 -4.82
C ILE A 104 -7.80 21.41 -5.66
N GLU A 105 -8.37 20.20 -5.76
CA GLU A 105 -9.61 19.99 -6.49
C GLU A 105 -10.81 20.63 -5.76
N THR A 106 -10.88 20.46 -4.44
CA THR A 106 -11.89 21.11 -3.59
C THR A 106 -11.83 22.63 -3.75
N LEU A 107 -10.63 23.21 -3.67
CA LEU A 107 -10.40 24.64 -3.79
C LEU A 107 -10.88 25.17 -5.15
N LYS A 108 -10.53 24.50 -6.26
CA LYS A 108 -11.03 24.86 -7.59
C LYS A 108 -12.57 24.89 -7.66
N ASN A 109 -13.20 23.83 -7.15
CA ASN A 109 -14.66 23.70 -7.16
C ASN A 109 -15.35 24.81 -6.35
N VAL A 110 -14.75 25.18 -5.22
CA VAL A 110 -15.23 26.25 -4.33
C VAL A 110 -15.01 27.63 -4.97
N MET A 111 -13.84 27.88 -5.58
CA MET A 111 -13.56 29.15 -6.27
C MET A 111 -14.50 29.41 -7.45
N ASP A 112 -14.84 28.39 -8.23
CA ASP A 112 -15.71 28.53 -9.41
C ASP A 112 -17.18 28.84 -9.04
N ASN A 113 -17.64 28.40 -7.86
CA ASN A 113 -19.06 28.40 -7.52
C ASN A 113 -19.41 29.12 -6.21
N GLY A 114 -18.43 29.43 -5.35
CA GLY A 114 -18.70 29.72 -3.95
C GLY A 114 -19.34 31.08 -3.70
N PHE A 115 -19.00 32.09 -4.48
CA PHE A 115 -19.64 33.41 -4.37
C PHE A 115 -21.04 33.46 -5.00
N SER A 116 -21.31 32.61 -6.00
CA SER A 116 -22.61 32.53 -6.67
C SER A 116 -23.60 31.62 -5.92
N ASP A 117 -23.09 30.55 -5.30
CA ASP A 117 -23.86 29.62 -4.48
C ASP A 117 -23.06 29.24 -3.21
N PRO A 118 -23.18 30.05 -2.14
CA PRO A 118 -22.50 29.78 -0.87
C PRO A 118 -22.92 28.44 -0.24
N THR A 119 -24.17 28.01 -0.47
CA THR A 119 -24.67 26.72 0.05
C THR A 119 -23.94 25.54 -0.60
N LYS A 120 -23.71 25.63 -1.92
CA LYS A 120 -22.94 24.62 -2.65
C LYS A 120 -21.48 24.59 -2.18
N ALA A 121 -20.84 25.73 -1.96
CA ALA A 121 -19.48 25.77 -1.40
C ALA A 121 -19.39 25.11 -0.02
N ILE A 122 -20.32 25.44 0.90
CA ILE A 122 -20.39 24.80 2.23
C ILE A 122 -20.52 23.28 2.09
N ASN A 123 -21.40 22.78 1.23
CA ASN A 123 -21.59 21.34 1.02
C ASN A 123 -20.33 20.66 0.47
N ILE A 124 -19.63 21.30 -0.48
CA ILE A 124 -18.36 20.79 -1.03
C ILE A 124 -17.32 20.67 0.08
N LEU A 125 -17.15 21.70 0.90
CA LEU A 125 -16.18 21.74 1.99
C LEU A 125 -16.52 20.74 3.11
N GLN A 126 -17.79 20.60 3.48
CA GLN A 126 -18.23 19.60 4.46
C GLN A 126 -17.96 18.17 3.98
N LYS A 127 -18.21 17.88 2.70
CA LYS A 127 -17.88 16.58 2.10
C LYS A 127 -16.37 16.33 2.11
N TYR A 128 -15.57 17.36 1.82
CA TYR A 128 -14.12 17.29 1.90
C TYR A 128 -13.62 17.01 3.32
N GLN A 129 -14.17 17.68 4.34
CA GLN A 129 -13.86 17.41 5.75
C GLN A 129 -14.17 15.96 6.14
N LEU A 130 -15.29 15.41 5.66
CA LEU A 130 -15.64 14.00 5.90
C LEU A 130 -14.61 13.04 5.28
N ASN A 131 -14.15 13.30 4.06
CA ASN A 131 -13.10 12.51 3.44
C ASN A 131 -11.80 12.57 4.26
N CYS A 132 -11.38 13.75 4.70
CA CYS A 132 -10.19 13.93 5.53
C CYS A 132 -10.29 13.18 6.86
N LYS A 133 -11.44 13.30 7.56
CA LYS A 133 -11.65 12.64 8.85
C LYS A 133 -11.69 11.10 8.75
N THR A 134 -12.15 10.57 7.62
CA THR A 134 -12.25 9.11 7.40
C THR A 134 -11.03 8.50 6.71
N ALA A 135 -10.06 9.32 6.27
CA ALA A 135 -8.85 8.87 5.60
C ALA A 135 -8.05 7.85 6.43
N ASN A 136 -7.84 8.15 7.72
CA ASN A 136 -7.07 7.28 8.60
C ASN A 136 -7.79 5.95 8.88
N ASP A 137 -9.12 5.97 9.06
CA ASP A 137 -9.92 4.76 9.26
C ASP A 137 -9.81 3.82 8.05
N ARG A 138 -9.81 4.38 6.84
CA ARG A 138 -9.61 3.61 5.61
C ARG A 138 -8.21 2.99 5.54
N LEU A 139 -7.16 3.73 5.90
CA LEU A 139 -5.80 3.16 5.96
C LEU A 139 -5.71 2.01 6.97
N ASN A 140 -6.23 2.23 8.18
CA ASN A 140 -6.17 1.25 9.27
C ASN A 140 -6.95 -0.03 8.94
N ALA A 141 -8.04 0.07 8.18
CA ALA A 141 -8.81 -1.10 7.74
C ALA A 141 -8.04 -2.04 6.78
N HIS A 142 -7.00 -1.53 6.10
CA HIS A 142 -6.24 -2.28 5.10
C HIS A 142 -4.85 -2.72 5.57
N LEU A 143 -4.44 -2.35 6.78
CA LEU A 143 -3.13 -2.67 7.34
C LEU A 143 -3.24 -3.81 8.36
N ASN A 144 -2.46 -4.86 8.16
CA ASN A 144 -2.30 -5.92 9.16
C ASN A 144 -1.37 -5.46 10.29
N MET A 145 -1.47 -6.08 11.48
CA MET A 145 -0.59 -5.75 12.63
C MET A 145 0.91 -5.82 12.31
N SER A 146 1.33 -6.68 11.37
CA SER A 146 2.74 -6.82 10.98
C SER A 146 3.24 -5.69 10.07
N ASP A 147 2.33 -5.08 9.30
CA ASP A 147 2.67 -4.10 8.27
C ASP A 147 2.50 -2.67 8.79
N TYR A 148 1.56 -2.46 9.72
CA TYR A 148 1.28 -1.16 10.33
C TYR A 148 2.54 -0.41 10.82
N PRO A 149 3.50 -1.04 11.54
CA PRO A 149 4.68 -0.32 12.02
C PRO A 149 5.54 0.28 10.89
N LYS A 150 5.54 -0.33 9.71
CA LYS A 150 6.33 0.14 8.55
C LYS A 150 5.75 1.42 7.94
N PHE A 151 4.43 1.57 8.00
CA PHE A 151 3.73 2.72 7.41
C PHE A 151 3.32 3.77 8.42
N LYS A 152 3.55 3.52 9.73
CA LYS A 152 3.09 4.38 10.83
C LYS A 152 3.46 5.85 10.63
N VAL A 153 4.70 6.14 10.22
CA VAL A 153 5.16 7.53 10.04
C VAL A 153 4.35 8.25 8.96
N ILE A 154 4.05 7.59 7.83
CA ILE A 154 3.18 8.17 6.80
C ILE A 154 1.76 8.33 7.32
N ILE A 155 1.21 7.32 8.00
CA ILE A 155 -0.17 7.35 8.53
C ILE A 155 -0.36 8.52 9.48
N ASP A 156 0.56 8.70 10.43
CA ASP A 156 0.54 9.80 11.38
C ASP A 156 0.67 11.15 10.64
N SER A 157 1.50 11.22 9.60
CA SER A 157 1.65 12.42 8.77
C SER A 157 0.40 12.74 7.95
N ILE A 158 -0.27 11.72 7.40
CA ILE A 158 -1.57 11.85 6.70
C ILE A 158 -2.60 12.42 7.67
N ALA A 159 -2.72 11.84 8.87
CA ALA A 159 -3.69 12.29 9.88
C ALA A 159 -3.48 13.76 10.26
N ASN A 160 -2.23 14.15 10.54
CA ASN A 160 -1.89 15.52 10.92
C ASN A 160 -2.21 16.53 9.81
N ILE A 161 -1.86 16.21 8.56
CA ILE A 161 -2.11 17.10 7.41
C ILE A 161 -3.61 17.17 7.10
N ALA A 162 -4.32 16.04 7.18
CA ALA A 162 -5.78 16.00 7.01
C ALA A 162 -6.50 16.85 8.07
N GLU A 163 -6.03 16.84 9.32
CA GLU A 163 -6.57 17.69 10.38
C GLU A 163 -6.34 19.19 10.11
N GLU A 164 -5.16 19.56 9.63
CA GLU A 164 -4.87 20.94 9.23
C GLU A 164 -5.79 21.41 8.10
N PHE A 165 -6.00 20.59 7.07
CA PHE A 165 -6.95 20.90 6.01
C PHE A 165 -8.40 20.97 6.48
N VAL A 166 -8.78 20.16 7.47
CA VAL A 166 -10.10 20.25 8.11
C VAL A 166 -10.26 21.60 8.82
N ASN A 167 -9.22 22.08 9.49
CA ASN A 167 -9.26 23.36 10.19
C ASN A 167 -9.34 24.55 9.22
N ILE A 168 -8.55 24.55 8.14
CA ILE A 168 -8.61 25.60 7.11
C ILE A 168 -9.98 25.59 6.41
N SER A 169 -10.49 24.41 6.00
CA SER A 169 -11.83 24.30 5.40
C SER A 169 -12.94 24.70 6.36
N GLN A 170 -12.78 24.51 7.67
CA GLN A 170 -13.77 25.00 8.64
C GLN A 170 -13.83 26.54 8.60
N GLY A 171 -12.68 27.20 8.53
CA GLY A 171 -12.62 28.65 8.34
C GLY A 171 -13.37 29.11 7.09
N GLU A 172 -13.21 28.40 5.97
CA GLU A 172 -13.95 28.72 4.73
C GLU A 172 -15.45 28.49 4.89
N ILE A 173 -15.88 27.38 5.52
CA ILE A 173 -17.28 27.11 5.81
C ILE A 173 -17.89 28.25 6.61
N ASP A 174 -17.18 28.76 7.61
CA ASP A 174 -17.65 29.86 8.45
C ASP A 174 -17.81 31.14 7.62
N GLN A 175 -16.86 31.44 6.72
CA GLN A 175 -16.95 32.61 5.83
C GLN A 175 -18.07 32.47 4.78
N TYR A 176 -18.24 31.31 4.16
CA TYR A 176 -19.36 31.07 3.26
C TYR A 176 -20.71 31.08 3.97
N SER A 177 -20.75 30.68 5.25
CA SER A 177 -21.95 30.80 6.09
C SER A 177 -22.28 32.27 6.37
N ASN A 178 -21.26 33.11 6.63
CA ASN A 178 -21.44 34.56 6.74
C ASN A 178 -21.92 35.17 5.42
N LEU A 179 -21.37 34.73 4.28
CA LEU A 179 -21.80 35.16 2.96
C LEU A 179 -23.27 34.80 2.72
N LEU A 180 -23.69 33.57 3.07
CA LEU A 180 -25.07 33.12 2.97
C LEU A 180 -26.01 34.00 3.80
N LEU A 181 -25.68 34.26 5.06
CA LEU A 181 -26.45 35.16 5.92
C LEU A 181 -26.53 36.57 5.33
N TRP A 182 -25.42 37.06 4.79
CA TRP A 182 -25.36 38.37 4.14
C TRP A 182 -26.27 38.44 2.91
N THR A 183 -26.34 37.39 2.07
CA THR A 183 -27.27 37.36 0.93
C THR A 183 -28.75 37.37 1.36
N HIS A 184 -29.07 36.84 2.53
CA HIS A 184 -30.43 36.89 3.08
C HIS A 184 -30.79 38.24 3.71
N ARG A 185 -29.80 39.10 4.00
CA ARG A 185 -29.99 40.39 4.66
C ARG A 185 -30.95 41.30 3.90
N GLU A 186 -30.78 41.45 2.58
CA GLU A 186 -31.63 42.33 1.79
C GLU A 186 -33.10 41.86 1.79
N THR A 187 -33.31 40.55 1.69
CA THR A 187 -34.64 39.93 1.79
C THR A 187 -35.24 40.14 3.17
N ALA A 188 -34.46 39.98 4.25
CA ALA A 188 -34.89 40.23 5.62
C ALA A 188 -35.30 41.70 5.85
N ILE A 189 -34.54 42.66 5.32
CA ILE A 189 -34.89 44.10 5.39
C ILE A 189 -36.22 44.37 4.68
N LYS A 190 -36.38 43.88 3.44
CA LYS A 190 -37.62 44.07 2.66
C LYS A 190 -38.81 43.44 3.35
N MET A 191 -38.64 42.24 3.90
CA MET A 191 -39.68 41.52 4.61
C MET A 191 -40.14 42.27 5.88
N LEU A 192 -39.21 42.71 6.72
CA LEU A 192 -39.54 43.45 7.93
C LEU A 192 -40.19 44.81 7.64
N ARG A 193 -39.74 45.52 6.59
CA ARG A 193 -40.39 46.76 6.13
C ARG A 193 -41.83 46.50 5.66
N ASN A 194 -42.07 45.41 4.95
CA ASN A 194 -43.42 45.05 4.50
C ASN A 194 -44.34 44.68 5.66
N GLU A 195 -43.82 44.02 6.70
CA GLU A 195 -44.57 43.74 7.93
C GLU A 195 -44.92 45.02 8.72
N GLU A 196 -44.04 46.04 8.73
CA GLU A 196 -44.35 47.36 9.32
C GLU A 196 -45.48 48.09 8.58
N ILE A 197 -45.54 47.94 7.25
CA ILE A 197 -46.57 48.54 6.40
C ILE A 197 -47.90 47.77 6.50
N LEU A 198 -47.84 46.44 6.56
CA LEU A 198 -49.00 45.55 6.62
C LEU A 198 -48.79 44.47 7.69
N PRO A 199 -49.17 44.75 8.95
CA PRO A 199 -49.00 43.80 10.05
C PRO A 199 -49.79 42.50 9.84
N GLY A 200 -49.18 41.37 10.17
CA GLY A 200 -49.75 40.03 10.01
C GLY A 200 -49.53 39.41 8.63
N SER A 201 -48.72 40.04 7.77
CA SER A 201 -48.41 39.52 6.41
C SER A 201 -47.50 38.29 6.47
N PHE A 202 -46.69 38.17 7.52
CA PHE A 202 -45.74 37.08 7.68
C PHE A 202 -45.94 36.31 9.00
N SER A 203 -45.47 35.06 9.02
CA SER A 203 -45.51 34.24 10.23
C SER A 203 -44.54 34.78 11.29
N PHE A 204 -44.85 34.55 12.56
CA PHE A 204 -43.97 34.90 13.69
C PHE A 204 -42.55 34.33 13.52
N GLN A 205 -42.43 33.07 13.05
CA GLN A 205 -41.14 32.43 12.80
C GLN A 205 -40.31 33.15 11.74
N ALA A 206 -40.95 33.57 10.64
CA ALA A 206 -40.24 34.25 9.56
C ALA A 206 -39.78 35.66 9.97
N ILE A 207 -40.58 36.36 10.80
CA ILE A 207 -40.20 37.66 11.39
C ILE A 207 -39.04 37.48 12.36
N ALA A 208 -39.09 36.46 13.22
CA ALA A 208 -38.01 36.14 14.16
C ALA A 208 -36.69 35.81 13.43
N PHE A 209 -36.75 34.97 12.40
CA PHE A 209 -35.60 34.66 11.55
C PHE A 209 -35.02 35.93 10.89
N SER A 210 -35.87 36.79 10.32
CA SER A 210 -35.42 38.02 9.67
C SER A 210 -34.71 38.96 10.64
N LYS A 211 -35.22 39.08 11.88
CA LYS A 211 -34.57 39.87 12.95
C LYS A 211 -33.21 39.29 13.34
N ASP A 212 -33.14 37.97 13.51
CA ASP A 212 -31.90 37.24 13.83
C ASP A 212 -30.83 37.41 12.74
N VAL A 213 -31.23 37.36 11.45
CA VAL A 213 -30.32 37.64 10.33
C VAL A 213 -29.77 39.07 10.39
N LEU A 214 -30.60 40.08 10.69
CA LEU A 214 -30.11 41.46 10.79
C LEU A 214 -29.18 41.69 11.98
N GLU A 215 -29.43 41.03 13.11
CA GLU A 215 -28.56 41.09 14.27
C GLU A 215 -27.20 40.46 13.97
N LYS A 216 -27.19 39.26 13.38
CA LYS A 216 -25.97 38.52 13.02
C LYS A 216 -25.15 39.19 11.93
N THR A 217 -25.79 39.94 11.02
CA THR A 217 -25.11 40.61 9.89
C THR A 217 -24.75 42.07 10.17
N LYS A 218 -24.95 42.56 11.40
CA LYS A 218 -24.72 43.97 11.75
C LYS A 218 -23.26 44.40 11.56
N ASP A 219 -22.33 43.53 11.95
CA ASP A 219 -20.89 43.77 11.92
C ASP A 219 -20.19 42.98 10.79
N ILE A 220 -20.97 42.40 9.87
CA ILE A 220 -20.45 41.61 8.74
C ILE A 220 -20.39 42.49 7.48
N ASP A 221 -19.19 42.69 6.97
CA ASP A 221 -18.93 43.34 5.68
C ASP A 221 -18.58 42.31 4.59
N TYR A 222 -19.10 42.52 3.38
CA TYR A 222 -18.84 41.64 2.24
C TYR A 222 -17.36 41.61 1.86
N VAL A 223 -16.68 42.76 1.89
CA VAL A 223 -15.26 42.90 1.55
C VAL A 223 -14.39 42.14 2.55
N ASP A 224 -14.77 42.16 3.83
CA ASP A 224 -14.07 41.41 4.87
C ASP A 224 -14.23 39.90 4.69
N ILE A 225 -15.42 39.42 4.29
CA ILE A 225 -15.65 38.02 3.93
C ILE A 225 -14.78 37.61 2.74
N GLU A 226 -14.81 38.39 1.65
CA GLU A 226 -14.03 38.10 0.43
C GLU A 226 -12.54 38.01 0.74
N LYS A 227 -12.03 38.96 1.54
CA LYS A 227 -10.63 38.97 1.98
C LYS A 227 -10.29 37.78 2.85
N ALA A 228 -11.17 37.39 3.78
CA ALA A 228 -10.95 36.23 4.64
C ALA A 228 -10.92 34.92 3.84
N ILE A 229 -11.83 34.76 2.86
CA ILE A 229 -11.82 33.61 1.94
C ILE A 229 -10.53 33.58 1.13
N ALA A 230 -10.08 34.71 0.58
CA ALA A 230 -8.83 34.78 -0.16
C ALA A 230 -7.62 34.38 0.69
N GLN A 231 -7.57 34.81 1.96
CA GLN A 231 -6.52 34.41 2.90
C GLN A 231 -6.54 32.91 3.20
N LEU A 232 -7.72 32.33 3.43
CA LEU A 232 -7.87 30.89 3.66
C LEU A 232 -7.46 30.06 2.43
N ASN A 233 -7.76 30.56 1.22
CA ASN A 233 -7.29 29.95 -0.03
C ASN A 233 -5.76 29.93 -0.11
N GLU A 234 -5.11 31.04 0.25
CA GLU A 234 -3.64 31.12 0.32
C GLU A 234 -3.08 30.16 1.38
N GLU A 235 -3.74 30.01 2.53
CA GLU A 235 -3.37 29.03 3.55
C GLU A 235 -3.47 27.60 3.04
N PHE A 236 -4.53 27.26 2.32
CA PHE A 236 -4.69 25.96 1.66
C PHE A 236 -3.54 25.66 0.69
N ILE A 237 -3.23 26.62 -0.17
CA ILE A 237 -2.13 26.51 -1.14
C ILE A 237 -0.81 26.34 -0.40
N LYS A 238 -0.53 27.17 0.61
CA LYS A 238 0.71 27.09 1.38
C LYS A 238 0.86 25.74 2.09
N ALA A 239 -0.20 25.24 2.72
CA ALA A 239 -0.20 23.93 3.38
C ALA A 239 0.02 22.81 2.35
N TYR A 240 -0.59 22.90 1.17
CA TYR A 240 -0.33 21.98 0.07
C TYR A 240 1.15 22.00 -0.35
N GLU A 241 1.71 23.17 -0.61
CA GLU A 241 3.07 23.31 -1.13
C GLU A 241 4.15 22.88 -0.13
N THR A 242 3.95 23.17 1.15
CA THR A 242 4.96 22.96 2.19
C THR A 242 4.84 21.63 2.91
N LYS A 243 3.63 21.09 3.08
CA LYS A 243 3.39 19.88 3.87
C LYS A 243 2.90 18.72 3.01
N PHE A 244 1.89 18.93 2.17
CA PHE A 244 1.34 17.86 1.34
C PHE A 244 2.34 17.37 0.28
N ARG A 245 3.11 18.26 -0.36
CA ARG A 245 4.19 17.84 -1.27
C ARG A 245 5.25 16.98 -0.57
N SER A 246 5.64 17.33 0.65
CA SER A 246 6.56 16.52 1.46
C SER A 246 5.95 15.18 1.86
N LEU A 247 4.65 15.13 2.12
CA LEU A 247 3.92 13.87 2.36
C LEU A 247 3.95 12.95 1.14
N LEU A 248 3.78 13.48 -0.07
CA LEU A 248 3.88 12.68 -1.30
C LEU A 248 5.28 12.08 -1.46
N GLN A 249 6.34 12.85 -1.16
CA GLN A 249 7.72 12.35 -1.17
C GLN A 249 7.95 11.27 -0.11
N LEU A 250 7.43 11.49 1.10
CA LEU A 250 7.50 10.52 2.19
C LEU A 250 6.81 9.20 1.80
N ASN A 251 5.64 9.29 1.15
CA ASN A 251 4.94 8.14 0.61
C ASN A 251 5.81 7.34 -0.36
N GLY A 252 6.36 8.00 -1.39
CA GLY A 252 7.25 7.34 -2.35
C GLY A 252 8.46 6.68 -1.69
N SER A 253 9.17 7.40 -0.82
CA SER A 253 10.37 6.88 -0.16
C SER A 253 10.10 5.68 0.75
N THR A 254 8.96 5.64 1.44
CA THR A 254 8.62 4.50 2.32
C THR A 254 8.26 3.27 1.51
N PHE A 255 7.52 3.41 0.41
CA PHE A 255 7.24 2.28 -0.48
C PHE A 255 8.53 1.76 -1.14
N GLU A 256 9.46 2.63 -1.51
CA GLU A 256 10.79 2.24 -1.99
C GLU A 256 11.59 1.46 -0.93
N GLU A 257 11.62 1.94 0.32
CA GLU A 257 12.31 1.28 1.43
C GLU A 257 11.71 -0.11 1.72
N VAL A 258 10.38 -0.19 1.85
CA VAL A 258 9.68 -1.46 2.10
C VAL A 258 9.90 -2.43 0.94
N ASN A 259 9.87 -1.96 -0.31
CA ASN A 259 10.16 -2.80 -1.48
C ASN A 259 11.61 -3.29 -1.47
N ALA A 260 12.58 -2.46 -1.07
CA ALA A 260 13.97 -2.87 -0.92
C ALA A 260 14.13 -3.96 0.16
N GLU A 261 13.44 -3.86 1.30
CA GLU A 261 13.42 -4.92 2.31
C GLU A 261 12.85 -6.24 1.77
N VAL A 262 11.79 -6.16 0.96
CA VAL A 262 11.16 -7.33 0.34
C VAL A 262 12.12 -8.02 -0.63
N GLN A 263 12.85 -7.25 -1.44
CA GLN A 263 13.89 -7.77 -2.32
C GLN A 263 15.03 -8.44 -1.52
N GLN A 264 15.48 -7.82 -0.43
CA GLN A 264 16.52 -8.41 0.43
C GLN A 264 16.07 -9.75 1.03
N ARG A 265 14.86 -9.82 1.58
CA ARG A 265 14.30 -11.07 2.12
C ARG A 265 14.14 -12.14 1.05
N ALA A 266 13.76 -11.75 -0.16
CA ALA A 266 13.68 -12.66 -1.29
C ALA A 266 15.05 -13.24 -1.67
N ASP A 267 16.10 -12.42 -1.67
CA ASP A 267 17.46 -12.86 -1.95
C ASP A 267 18.04 -13.75 -0.84
N GLU A 268 17.62 -13.57 0.41
CA GLU A 268 17.95 -14.48 1.50
C GLU A 268 17.41 -15.90 1.29
N ILE A 269 16.28 -16.08 0.59
CA ILE A 269 15.72 -17.41 0.26
C ILE A 269 16.70 -18.21 -0.63
N LEU A 270 17.44 -17.52 -1.51
CA LEU A 270 18.43 -18.14 -2.39
C LEU A 270 19.70 -18.56 -1.64
N ARG A 271 20.03 -17.95 -0.50
CA ARG A 271 21.25 -18.28 0.24
C ARG A 271 21.26 -19.76 0.64
N LEU A 272 22.29 -20.47 0.20
CA LEU A 272 22.49 -21.91 0.45
C LEU A 272 22.94 -22.21 1.89
N ARG A 273 23.38 -21.19 2.64
CA ARG A 273 23.92 -21.32 4.00
C ARG A 273 23.26 -20.27 4.90
N ARG A 274 22.53 -20.70 5.94
CA ARG A 274 22.21 -19.84 7.08
C ARG A 274 23.54 -19.49 7.76
N LYS A 275 23.82 -18.18 7.93
CA LYS A 275 24.86 -17.74 8.87
C LYS A 275 24.45 -18.10 10.28
#